data_AF-A0A194X9X4-F1
#
_entry.id   AF-A0A194X9X4-F1
#
_cell.length_a   1.000
_cell.length_b   1.000
_cell.length_c   1.000
_cell.angle_alpha   90.00
_cell.angle_beta   90.00
_cell.angle_gamma   90.00
#
_symmetry.space_group_name_H-M   'P 1'
#
loop_
_entity.id
_entity.type
_entity.pdbx_description
1 polymer ?
#
loop_
_entity_poly.entity_id
_entity_poly.type
_entity_poly.pdbx_seq_one_letter_code
_entity_poly.pdbx_strand_id
1 'polypeptide(L)'
;MPNIFITAAPVGSMPRYLNPCEPKFIPFHFLQTHAALQTAISNSKGWEKCTSGGLLISQSTNFLHGMESMESDDQVTQFKSPFVRREIPASWFVKINSQTIIKKLVLHLTSHGWEAGDKNNLFWKHGEFVEAYIPPSLVANIRIYPGAIGQLLLLGWKEAGPGYYQHSKGTTPYLPITPDAIITESLKAALEGASIIHLHTRQRADMTTFSLPWSDLPITLGCQTNKIVVEDYEEIIPALRVLCPAAILNVSTSVRGGGDADGPTRRAHLKSYGEFRAPEICTMSPAEVLFQSGGGYQNSDHFLTDQLSSCVENWIRPEIEVFNHTILDKTLGVFKERLLAAGTPPILMLVAGIDQHRRNGNALEDDSLIPVEERKEIFSLLQDEEDERALEMAMAALKPIVDEIREKLPEAKISMLLPGLMHCLLARLAFKMSLDGVRIGLEDGLSVYDSSVPGGIRKGRTCEQVRNLREELQGLGFKVLTAEETRDVLDMPMSTQMLS
;
A
#
# COMPACT_ATOMS: atom_id res chain seq x y z
N MET A 1 -30.66 0.17 -9.97
CA MET A 1 -29.21 -0.15 -9.90
C MET A 1 -28.78 0.14 -8.48
N PRO A 2 -28.09 -0.79 -7.79
CA PRO A 2 -27.55 -0.51 -6.46
C PRO A 2 -26.49 0.60 -6.56
N ASN A 3 -26.45 1.48 -5.57
CA ASN A 3 -25.47 2.56 -5.48
C ASN A 3 -24.29 2.10 -4.63
N ILE A 4 -23.08 2.54 -4.97
CA ILE A 4 -21.89 2.26 -4.19
C ILE A 4 -20.89 3.41 -4.29
N PHE A 5 -20.20 3.76 -3.21
CA PHE A 5 -19.11 4.74 -3.26
C PHE A 5 -17.73 4.06 -3.12
N ILE A 6 -16.69 4.71 -3.66
CA ILE A 6 -15.31 4.22 -3.58
C ILE A 6 -14.50 5.14 -2.66
N THR A 7 -13.80 4.53 -1.71
CA THR A 7 -12.77 5.18 -0.89
C THR A 7 -11.38 4.84 -1.44
N ALA A 8 -10.57 5.85 -1.76
CA ALA A 8 -9.19 5.69 -2.18
C ALA A 8 -8.22 5.85 -1.00
N ALA A 9 -7.30 4.90 -0.81
CA ALA A 9 -6.30 4.91 0.27
C ALA A 9 -4.86 4.98 -0.28
N PRO A 10 -4.36 6.17 -0.71
CA PRO A 10 -3.10 6.29 -1.43
C PRO A 10 -1.80 6.07 -0.66
N VAL A 11 -1.80 6.14 0.67
CA VAL A 11 -0.55 6.24 1.46
C VAL A 11 -0.38 5.07 2.43
N GLY A 12 -1.32 4.92 3.36
CA GLY A 12 -1.26 3.92 4.42
C GLY A 12 -0.05 3.94 5.33
N SER A 13 0.08 2.88 6.12
CA SER A 13 1.08 2.81 7.19
C SER A 13 2.25 1.85 6.93
N MET A 14 2.03 0.80 6.15
CA MET A 14 2.96 -0.32 5.96
C MET A 14 3.82 -0.26 4.69
N PRO A 15 3.27 0.06 3.50
CA PRO A 15 4.08 0.02 2.29
C PRO A 15 5.17 1.10 2.33
N ARG A 16 6.24 0.92 1.56
CA ARG A 16 7.31 1.93 1.44
C ARG A 16 7.54 2.34 0.00
N TYR A 17 7.87 3.62 -0.16
CA TYR A 17 8.37 4.15 -1.40
C TYR A 17 9.76 3.57 -1.65
N LEU A 18 9.95 3.04 -2.85
CA LEU A 18 11.24 2.62 -3.37
C LEU A 18 11.59 3.47 -4.58
N ASN A 19 12.62 4.31 -4.43
CA ASN A 19 13.08 5.15 -5.52
C ASN A 19 13.62 4.28 -6.68
N PRO A 20 13.03 4.34 -7.89
CA PRO A 20 13.51 3.55 -9.01
C PRO A 20 14.93 3.95 -9.42
N CYS A 21 15.31 5.22 -9.26
CA CYS A 21 16.60 5.78 -9.67
C CYS A 21 17.72 5.67 -8.62
N GLU A 22 17.63 4.74 -7.67
CA GLU A 22 18.69 4.44 -6.70
C GLU A 22 19.31 3.07 -6.94
N PRO A 23 20.58 2.81 -6.55
CA PRO A 23 21.18 1.50 -6.63
C PRO A 23 20.33 0.43 -5.92
N LYS A 24 20.17 -0.74 -6.54
CA LYS A 24 19.38 -1.86 -6.00
C LYS A 24 20.22 -2.98 -5.38
N PHE A 25 21.54 -2.88 -5.52
CA PHE A 25 22.50 -3.86 -5.03
C PHE A 25 23.81 -3.17 -4.63
N ILE A 26 24.41 -3.62 -3.54
CA ILE A 26 25.71 -3.14 -3.06
C ILE A 26 26.57 -4.35 -2.69
N PRO A 27 27.70 -4.58 -3.40
CA PRO A 27 28.66 -5.63 -3.06
C PRO A 27 29.23 -5.50 -1.64
N PHE A 28 29.54 -6.63 -0.98
CA PHE A 28 30.12 -6.58 0.37
C PHE A 28 31.44 -5.81 0.45
N HIS A 29 32.31 -5.96 -0.55
CA HIS A 29 33.63 -5.32 -0.54
C HIS A 29 33.55 -3.79 -0.58
N PHE A 30 32.51 -3.21 -1.19
CA PHE A 30 32.30 -1.75 -1.17
C PHE A 30 31.91 -1.23 0.21
N LEU A 31 31.23 -2.04 1.02
CA LEU A 31 30.82 -1.67 2.38
C LEU A 31 31.95 -1.74 3.40
N GLN A 32 32.98 -2.58 3.16
CA GLN A 32 34.10 -2.76 4.09
C GLN A 32 34.86 -1.46 4.39
N THR A 33 34.87 -0.52 3.44
CA THR A 33 35.54 0.77 3.58
C THR A 33 34.60 1.89 4.05
N HIS A 34 33.32 1.59 4.32
CA HIS A 34 32.26 2.56 4.61
C HIS A 34 31.40 2.15 5.82
N ALA A 35 31.98 2.20 7.02
CA ALA A 35 31.34 1.73 8.26
C ALA A 35 29.95 2.33 8.50
N ALA A 36 29.76 3.65 8.30
CA ALA A 36 28.47 4.30 8.51
C ALA A 36 27.38 3.78 7.58
N LEU A 37 27.69 3.62 6.29
CA LEU A 37 26.77 3.06 5.30
C LEU A 37 26.48 1.58 5.60
N GLN A 38 27.50 0.81 5.97
CA GLN A 38 27.34 -0.60 6.35
C GLN A 38 26.40 -0.77 7.54
N THR A 39 26.54 0.05 8.58
CA THR A 39 25.63 0.07 9.73
C THR A 39 24.22 0.46 9.31
N ALA A 40 24.07 1.52 8.50
CA ALA A 40 22.76 1.99 8.04
C ALA A 40 22.02 0.95 7.19
N ILE A 41 22.71 0.27 6.26
CA ILE A 41 22.15 -0.81 5.44
C ILE A 41 21.78 -2.02 6.30
N SER A 42 22.66 -2.43 7.22
CA SER A 42 22.41 -3.60 8.07
C SER A 42 21.21 -3.42 9.00
N ASN A 43 20.93 -2.18 9.40
CA ASN A 43 19.77 -1.83 10.22
C ASN A 43 18.53 -1.45 9.39
N SER A 44 18.67 -1.36 8.07
CA SER A 44 17.56 -0.98 7.19
C SER A 44 16.55 -2.11 7.04
N LYS A 45 15.26 -1.80 7.17
CA LYS A 45 14.18 -2.74 6.88
C LYS A 45 14.04 -3.08 5.39
N GLY A 46 14.80 -2.46 4.49
CA GLY A 46 14.67 -2.65 3.03
C GLY A 46 15.79 -3.45 2.38
N TRP A 47 16.95 -3.50 3.02
CA TRP A 47 18.12 -4.16 2.46
C TRP A 47 18.30 -5.52 3.11
N GLU A 48 18.53 -6.54 2.28
CA GLU A 48 18.75 -7.91 2.72
C GLU A 48 20.10 -8.41 2.23
N LYS A 49 20.77 -9.19 3.07
CA LYS A 49 22.02 -9.85 2.73
C LYS A 49 21.76 -11.00 1.75
N CYS A 50 22.57 -11.13 0.70
CA CYS A 50 22.47 -12.22 -0.27
C CYS A 50 23.84 -12.83 -0.62
N THR A 51 23.81 -14.08 -1.04
CA THR A 51 24.96 -14.80 -1.61
C THR A 51 25.15 -14.43 -3.09
N SER A 52 26.17 -14.99 -3.72
CA SER A 52 26.32 -14.92 -5.18
C SER A 52 25.15 -15.58 -5.93
N GLY A 53 25.03 -15.26 -7.21
CA GLY A 53 24.07 -15.90 -8.13
C GLY A 53 22.85 -15.05 -8.48
N GLY A 54 22.79 -13.81 -8.00
CA GLY A 54 21.82 -12.82 -8.47
C GLY A 54 22.21 -12.23 -9.83
N LEU A 55 21.31 -11.46 -10.43
CA LEU A 55 21.58 -10.72 -11.67
C LEU A 55 21.43 -9.21 -11.43
N LEU A 56 22.43 -8.43 -11.83
CA LEU A 56 22.43 -6.97 -11.76
C LEU A 56 22.41 -6.38 -13.16
N ILE A 57 21.65 -5.30 -13.35
CA ILE A 57 21.84 -4.35 -14.44
C ILE A 57 22.01 -2.96 -13.82
N SER A 58 23.18 -2.36 -14.05
CA SER A 58 23.57 -1.07 -13.47
C SER A 58 24.35 -0.27 -14.51
N GLN A 59 24.03 1.02 -14.61
CA GLN A 59 24.78 1.98 -15.43
C GLN A 59 25.49 3.05 -14.60
N SER A 60 25.09 3.23 -13.34
CA SER A 60 25.68 4.23 -12.44
C SER A 60 26.94 3.76 -11.73
N THR A 61 27.16 2.45 -11.61
CA THR A 61 28.32 1.92 -10.87
C THR A 61 29.62 2.24 -11.61
N ASN A 62 30.54 2.94 -10.96
CA ASN A 62 31.84 3.35 -11.48
C ASN A 62 32.98 2.64 -10.74
N PHE A 63 34.02 2.27 -11.48
CA PHE A 63 35.25 1.75 -10.90
C PHE A 63 36.16 2.90 -10.46
N LEU A 64 36.77 2.76 -9.28
CA LEU A 64 37.96 3.54 -8.94
C LEU A 64 39.11 3.05 -9.83
N HIS A 65 39.90 3.99 -10.37
CA HIS A 65 41.05 3.72 -11.23
C HIS A 65 41.97 2.67 -10.57
N GLY A 66 42.21 1.53 -11.24
CA GLY A 66 43.04 0.42 -10.75
C GLY A 66 42.30 -0.86 -10.31
N MET A 67 40.96 -0.88 -10.34
CA MET A 67 40.14 -2.07 -10.00
C MET A 67 39.53 -2.80 -11.21
N GLU A 68 39.98 -2.49 -12.44
CA GLU A 68 39.32 -2.92 -13.69
C GLU A 68 39.28 -4.43 -13.94
N SER A 69 40.02 -5.24 -13.18
CA SER A 69 39.89 -6.70 -13.20
C SER A 69 40.58 -7.32 -11.99
N MET A 70 39.98 -7.23 -10.79
CA MET A 70 40.32 -8.20 -9.75
C MET A 70 39.54 -9.49 -10.02
N GLU A 71 40.11 -10.34 -10.89
CA GLU A 71 39.87 -11.77 -10.83
C GLU A 71 40.52 -12.28 -9.53
N SER A 72 39.85 -12.10 -8.39
CA SER A 72 40.08 -12.97 -7.24
C SER A 72 39.07 -14.11 -7.30
N ASP A 73 39.37 -15.23 -6.62
CA ASP A 73 38.61 -16.49 -6.57
C ASP A 73 37.10 -16.38 -6.20
N ASP A 74 36.56 -15.15 -6.04
CA ASP A 74 35.18 -14.79 -5.70
C ASP A 74 34.31 -14.31 -6.89
N GLN A 75 34.75 -14.48 -8.14
CA GLN A 75 33.97 -14.21 -9.37
C GLN A 75 33.27 -12.83 -9.44
N VAL A 76 34.02 -11.76 -9.15
CA VAL A 76 33.51 -10.38 -9.27
C VAL A 76 33.72 -9.89 -10.70
N THR A 77 32.80 -10.25 -11.62
CA THR A 77 32.84 -9.75 -13.00
C THR A 77 32.02 -8.46 -13.14
N GLN A 78 32.69 -7.40 -13.58
CA GLN A 78 32.19 -6.10 -14.05
C GLN A 78 30.70 -5.76 -13.76
N PHE A 79 30.44 -4.96 -12.72
CA PHE A 79 29.07 -4.48 -12.40
C PHE A 79 28.55 -3.38 -13.34
N LYS A 80 29.45 -2.63 -13.99
CA LYS A 80 29.08 -1.64 -15.02
C LYS A 80 28.94 -2.36 -16.36
N SER A 81 27.73 -2.41 -16.90
CA SER A 81 27.58 -2.93 -18.26
C SER A 81 27.93 -1.86 -19.28
N PRO A 82 28.86 -2.10 -20.23
CA PRO A 82 29.20 -1.14 -21.28
C PRO A 82 28.03 -0.91 -22.24
N PHE A 83 27.04 -1.80 -22.22
CA PHE A 83 25.84 -1.75 -23.02
C PHE A 83 24.64 -2.20 -22.19
N VAL A 84 23.58 -1.38 -22.13
CA VAL A 84 22.36 -1.70 -21.38
C VAL A 84 21.15 -1.51 -22.29
N ARG A 85 20.34 -2.57 -22.41
CA ARG A 85 19.02 -2.48 -23.03
C ARG A 85 18.02 -2.02 -21.97
N ARG A 86 17.26 -0.97 -22.31
CA ARG A 86 16.14 -0.46 -21.51
C ARG A 86 14.83 -1.24 -21.75
N GLU A 87 14.91 -2.43 -22.31
CA GLU A 87 13.76 -3.27 -22.65
C GLU A 87 14.05 -4.74 -22.30
N ILE A 88 13.08 -5.40 -21.66
CA ILE A 88 12.99 -6.85 -21.56
C ILE A 88 11.86 -7.30 -22.50
N PRO A 89 12.18 -7.93 -23.65
CA PRO A 89 11.19 -8.19 -24.69
C PRO A 89 10.25 -9.33 -24.29
N ALA A 90 9.03 -9.32 -24.84
CA ALA A 90 8.04 -10.38 -24.64
C ALA A 90 8.57 -11.79 -24.97
N SER A 91 9.41 -11.88 -26.01
CA SER A 91 10.04 -13.13 -26.43
C SER A 91 10.92 -13.77 -25.34
N TRP A 92 11.42 -12.99 -24.37
CA TRP A 92 12.12 -13.52 -23.21
C TRP A 92 11.15 -14.17 -22.22
N PHE A 93 10.04 -13.52 -21.89
CA PHE A 93 9.04 -14.05 -20.98
C PHE A 93 8.42 -15.35 -21.48
N VAL A 94 8.22 -15.49 -22.80
CA VAL A 94 7.70 -16.72 -23.43
C VAL A 94 8.60 -17.95 -23.17
N LYS A 95 9.88 -17.76 -22.83
CA LYS A 95 10.78 -18.89 -22.47
C LYS A 95 10.47 -19.50 -21.11
N ILE A 96 9.76 -18.78 -20.24
CA ILE A 96 9.43 -19.20 -18.88
C ILE A 96 8.05 -19.84 -18.91
N ASN A 97 7.99 -21.17 -18.84
CA ASN A 97 6.71 -21.90 -18.94
C ASN A 97 5.97 -22.00 -17.59
N SER A 98 5.96 -20.91 -16.81
CA SER A 98 5.27 -20.84 -15.51
C SER A 98 4.74 -19.43 -15.27
N GLN A 99 3.41 -19.28 -15.26
CA GLN A 99 2.75 -18.01 -14.98
C GLN A 99 3.09 -17.50 -13.58
N THR A 100 3.15 -18.39 -12.58
CA THR A 100 3.52 -18.02 -11.21
C THR A 100 4.92 -17.40 -11.14
N ILE A 101 5.90 -17.94 -11.88
CA ILE A 101 7.25 -17.38 -11.93
C ILE A 101 7.24 -16.02 -12.67
N ILE A 102 6.52 -15.92 -13.79
CA ILE A 102 6.38 -14.66 -14.54
C ILE A 102 5.75 -13.57 -13.66
N LYS A 103 4.61 -13.84 -13.00
CA LYS A 103 3.94 -12.91 -12.08
C LYS A 103 4.90 -12.41 -11.00
N LYS A 104 5.67 -13.31 -10.36
CA LYS A 104 6.69 -12.95 -9.34
C LYS A 104 7.79 -12.06 -9.91
N LEU A 105 8.31 -12.35 -11.10
CA LEU A 105 9.36 -11.55 -11.75
C LEU A 105 8.85 -10.18 -12.16
N VAL A 106 7.68 -10.10 -12.79
CA VAL A 106 7.10 -8.82 -13.21
C VAL A 106 6.79 -7.95 -12.01
N LEU A 107 6.21 -8.49 -10.95
CA LEU A 107 6.01 -7.74 -9.70
C LEU A 107 7.33 -7.26 -9.09
N HIS A 108 8.39 -8.08 -9.12
CA HIS A 108 9.70 -7.69 -8.62
C HIS A 108 10.33 -6.57 -9.48
N LEU A 109 10.40 -6.75 -10.79
CA LEU A 109 10.97 -5.78 -11.73
C LEU A 109 10.21 -4.45 -11.70
N THR A 110 8.87 -4.51 -11.68
CA THR A 110 8.03 -3.30 -11.59
C THR A 110 8.10 -2.62 -10.22
N SER A 111 8.48 -3.33 -9.16
CA SER A 111 8.83 -2.68 -7.87
C SER A 111 10.13 -1.88 -7.96
N HIS A 112 11.04 -2.26 -8.86
CA HIS A 112 12.32 -1.58 -9.04
C HIS A 112 12.27 -0.45 -10.08
N GLY A 113 11.13 -0.22 -10.73
CA GLY A 113 10.96 0.84 -11.73
C GLY A 113 10.86 0.36 -13.18
N TRP A 114 10.80 -0.95 -13.43
CA TRP A 114 10.38 -1.38 -14.77
C TRP A 114 8.90 -1.08 -14.97
N GLU A 115 8.53 -0.64 -16.15
CA GLU A 115 7.15 -0.31 -16.50
C GLU A 115 6.62 -1.22 -17.60
N ALA A 116 5.30 -1.35 -17.66
CA ALA A 116 4.61 -2.00 -18.78
C ALA A 116 4.92 -1.29 -20.11
N GLY A 117 5.14 -2.09 -21.15
CA GLY A 117 5.11 -1.65 -22.54
C GLY A 117 3.89 -2.19 -23.30
N ASP A 118 3.75 -1.78 -24.55
CA ASP A 118 2.53 -2.04 -25.34
C ASP A 118 2.40 -3.48 -25.87
N LYS A 119 3.42 -4.33 -25.67
CA LYS A 119 3.51 -5.64 -26.33
C LYS A 119 3.97 -6.76 -25.40
N ASN A 120 3.46 -6.87 -24.18
CA ASN A 120 3.90 -7.87 -23.20
C ASN A 120 5.42 -7.79 -22.92
N ASN A 121 5.99 -6.59 -22.94
CA ASN A 121 7.38 -6.32 -22.61
C ASN A 121 7.45 -5.38 -21.42
N LEU A 122 8.64 -5.28 -20.82
CA LEU A 122 8.94 -4.30 -19.78
C LEU A 122 9.97 -3.30 -20.29
N PHE A 123 9.80 -2.04 -19.92
CA PHE A 123 10.71 -0.95 -20.27
C PHE A 123 11.22 -0.20 -19.05
N TRP A 124 12.42 0.36 -19.18
CA TRP A 124 12.95 1.34 -18.26
C TRP A 124 12.78 2.75 -18.82
N LYS A 125 11.80 3.49 -18.29
CA LYS A 125 11.49 4.87 -18.74
C LYS A 125 12.11 5.94 -17.85
N HIS A 126 12.68 5.56 -16.71
CA HIS A 126 13.28 6.49 -15.78
C HIS A 126 14.66 6.97 -16.24
N GLY A 127 15.04 8.18 -15.82
CA GLY A 127 16.40 8.71 -15.71
C GLY A 127 17.44 8.41 -16.81
N GLU A 128 18.68 8.79 -16.52
CA GLU A 128 19.83 8.51 -17.38
C GLU A 128 20.35 7.08 -17.20
N PHE A 129 20.21 6.51 -16.01
CA PHE A 129 20.74 5.19 -15.65
C PHE A 129 19.63 4.16 -15.43
N VAL A 130 19.87 2.92 -15.88
CA VAL A 130 19.11 1.74 -15.49
C VAL A 130 19.71 1.14 -14.22
N GLU A 131 18.87 0.87 -13.21
CA GLU A 131 19.27 0.23 -11.96
C GLU A 131 18.26 -0.84 -11.53
N ALA A 132 18.61 -2.11 -11.68
CA ALA A 132 17.79 -3.20 -11.20
C ALA A 132 18.62 -4.43 -10.82
N TYR A 133 18.15 -5.15 -9.81
CA TYR A 133 18.73 -6.40 -9.36
C TYR A 133 17.65 -7.48 -9.28
N ILE A 134 17.98 -8.73 -9.60
CA ILE A 134 17.15 -9.92 -9.39
C ILE A 134 17.88 -10.84 -8.40
N PRO A 135 17.27 -11.16 -7.23
CA PRO A 135 17.93 -11.95 -6.19
C PRO A 135 18.16 -13.41 -6.58
N PRO A 136 19.13 -14.11 -5.95
CA PRO A 136 19.51 -15.48 -6.31
C PRO A 136 18.33 -16.45 -6.31
N SER A 137 17.38 -16.29 -5.38
CA SER A 137 16.17 -17.12 -5.30
C SER A 137 15.27 -17.01 -6.53
N LEU A 138 15.10 -15.80 -7.08
CA LEU A 138 14.35 -15.59 -8.32
C LEU A 138 15.16 -16.02 -9.56
N VAL A 139 16.48 -15.81 -9.55
CA VAL A 139 17.36 -16.30 -10.62
C VAL A 139 17.33 -17.84 -10.69
N ALA A 140 17.34 -18.53 -9.55
CA ALA A 140 17.24 -20.00 -9.51
C ALA A 140 15.96 -20.51 -10.19
N ASN A 141 14.82 -19.83 -9.96
CA ASN A 141 13.54 -20.18 -10.58
C ASN A 141 13.53 -20.05 -12.11
N ILE A 142 14.34 -19.15 -12.68
CA ILE A 142 14.43 -18.99 -14.14
C ILE A 142 15.59 -19.75 -14.78
N ARG A 143 16.62 -20.10 -14.01
CA ARG A 143 17.82 -20.79 -14.51
C ARG A 143 17.50 -22.19 -15.06
N ILE A 144 16.41 -22.80 -14.62
CA ILE A 144 15.93 -24.09 -15.13
C ILE A 144 15.45 -24.03 -16.60
N TYR A 145 15.14 -22.83 -17.12
CA TYR A 145 14.66 -22.65 -18.49
C TYR A 145 15.83 -22.37 -19.45
N PRO A 146 16.03 -23.22 -20.49
CA PRO A 146 17.16 -23.07 -21.41
C PRO A 146 17.27 -21.69 -22.06
N GLY A 147 18.44 -21.07 -21.93
CA GLY A 147 18.76 -19.77 -22.55
C GLY A 147 18.13 -18.55 -21.89
N ALA A 148 17.31 -18.70 -20.84
CA ALA A 148 16.68 -17.57 -20.15
C ALA A 148 17.73 -16.61 -19.54
N ILE A 149 18.73 -17.17 -18.83
CA ILE A 149 19.84 -16.39 -18.26
C ILE A 149 20.72 -15.79 -19.36
N GLY A 150 21.11 -16.61 -20.35
CA GLY A 150 21.98 -16.16 -21.45
C GLY A 150 21.40 -14.97 -22.21
N GLN A 151 20.09 -14.92 -22.42
CA GLN A 151 19.44 -13.78 -23.05
C GLN A 151 19.46 -12.52 -22.17
N LEU A 152 19.26 -12.62 -20.85
CA LEU A 152 19.42 -11.47 -19.96
C LEU A 152 20.86 -10.93 -20.00
N LEU A 153 21.87 -11.80 -20.04
CA LEU A 153 23.27 -11.38 -20.16
C LEU A 153 23.52 -10.60 -21.46
N LEU A 154 22.91 -11.02 -22.58
CA LEU A 154 22.97 -10.30 -23.86
C LEU A 154 22.26 -8.93 -23.82
N LEU A 155 21.31 -8.74 -22.91
CA LEU A 155 20.63 -7.46 -22.69
C LEU A 155 21.42 -6.50 -21.77
N GLY A 156 22.57 -6.94 -21.24
CA GLY A 156 23.43 -6.14 -20.37
C GLY A 156 23.30 -6.45 -18.88
N TRP A 157 22.56 -7.50 -18.50
CA TRP A 157 22.60 -8.01 -17.13
C TRP A 157 23.92 -8.75 -16.87
N LYS A 158 24.34 -8.79 -15.60
CA LYS A 158 25.58 -9.44 -15.15
C LYS A 158 25.32 -10.27 -13.92
N GLU A 159 26.04 -11.37 -13.74
CA GLU A 159 25.98 -12.13 -12.50
C GLU A 159 26.63 -11.33 -11.38
N ALA A 160 25.94 -11.26 -10.23
CA ALA A 160 26.41 -10.54 -9.07
C ALA A 160 27.02 -11.49 -8.04
N GLY A 161 28.14 -11.06 -7.45
CA GLY A 161 28.72 -11.66 -6.25
C GLY A 161 27.86 -11.43 -5.00
N PRO A 162 28.38 -11.79 -3.81
CA PRO A 162 27.67 -11.60 -2.57
C PRO A 162 27.58 -10.11 -2.16
N GLY A 163 26.48 -9.72 -1.53
CA GLY A 163 26.19 -8.31 -1.25
C GLY A 163 24.91 -8.08 -0.47
N TYR A 164 24.47 -6.84 -0.43
CA TYR A 164 23.14 -6.45 0.02
C TYR A 164 22.30 -6.04 -1.18
N TYR A 165 21.02 -6.41 -1.19
CA TYR A 165 20.09 -5.97 -2.20
C TYR A 165 18.86 -5.33 -1.57
N GLN A 166 18.25 -4.40 -2.28
CA GLN A 166 16.97 -3.81 -1.89
C GLN A 166 15.84 -4.79 -2.27
N HIS A 167 15.07 -5.27 -1.29
CA HIS A 167 14.02 -6.22 -1.56
C HIS A 167 12.72 -5.55 -2.05
N SER A 168 11.92 -6.27 -2.84
CA SER A 168 10.65 -5.76 -3.38
C SER A 168 9.43 -5.99 -2.47
N LYS A 169 9.60 -6.61 -1.29
CA LYS A 169 8.50 -6.91 -0.38
C LYS A 169 7.94 -5.63 0.24
N GLY A 170 6.64 -5.40 0.06
CA GLY A 170 5.94 -4.23 0.62
C GLY A 170 6.42 -2.89 0.07
N THR A 171 7.09 -2.87 -1.08
CA THR A 171 7.61 -1.66 -1.72
C THR A 171 6.98 -1.42 -3.08
N THR A 172 6.95 -0.16 -3.49
CA THR A 172 6.51 0.29 -4.82
C THR A 172 7.16 1.63 -5.15
N PRO A 173 7.48 1.91 -6.43
CA PRO A 173 7.96 3.24 -6.84
C PRO A 173 6.83 4.28 -6.90
N TYR A 174 5.58 3.87 -6.66
CA TYR A 174 4.41 4.72 -6.80
C TYR A 174 3.87 5.28 -5.48
N LEU A 175 4.45 4.91 -4.33
CA LEU A 175 3.92 5.30 -3.02
C LEU A 175 4.16 6.80 -2.76
N PRO A 176 3.11 7.62 -2.61
CA PRO A 176 3.27 9.03 -2.31
C PRO A 176 3.58 9.23 -0.82
N ILE A 177 4.77 9.78 -0.52
CA ILE A 177 5.21 10.03 0.87
C ILE A 177 5.48 11.51 1.17
N THR A 178 5.33 12.39 0.18
CA THR A 178 5.48 13.87 0.31
C THR A 178 4.12 14.54 0.04
N PRO A 179 3.88 15.77 0.55
CA PRO A 179 2.63 16.51 0.31
C PRO A 179 2.23 16.55 -1.17
N ASP A 180 3.10 17.03 -2.06
CA ASP A 180 2.85 17.12 -3.50
C ASP A 180 2.46 15.77 -4.13
N ALA A 181 3.15 14.70 -3.74
CA ALA A 181 2.88 13.36 -4.26
C ALA A 181 1.52 12.84 -3.77
N ILE A 182 1.18 13.11 -2.50
CA ILE A 182 -0.10 12.73 -1.90
C ILE A 182 -1.23 13.49 -2.60
N ILE A 183 -1.11 14.81 -2.74
CA ILE A 183 -2.08 15.66 -3.46
C ILE A 183 -2.28 15.15 -4.89
N THR A 184 -1.19 14.88 -5.61
CA THR A 184 -1.24 14.41 -7.00
C THR A 184 -1.95 13.06 -7.13
N GLU A 185 -1.61 12.09 -6.28
CA GLU A 185 -2.21 10.75 -6.34
C GLU A 185 -3.68 10.78 -5.88
N SER A 186 -4.01 11.56 -4.86
CA SER A 186 -5.38 11.77 -4.39
C SER A 186 -6.27 12.43 -5.45
N LEU A 187 -5.78 13.48 -6.14
CA LEU A 187 -6.50 14.11 -7.24
C LEU A 187 -6.76 13.11 -8.37
N LYS A 188 -5.74 12.33 -8.76
CA LYS A 188 -5.90 11.30 -9.79
C LYS A 188 -6.93 10.24 -9.38
N ALA A 189 -6.90 9.78 -8.13
CA ALA A 189 -7.87 8.83 -7.62
C ALA A 189 -9.31 9.39 -7.65
N ALA A 190 -9.49 10.66 -7.28
CA ALA A 190 -10.79 11.33 -7.36
C ALA A 190 -11.29 11.42 -8.81
N LEU A 191 -10.43 11.78 -9.76
CA LEU A 191 -10.76 11.85 -11.18
C LEU A 191 -11.15 10.48 -11.78
N GLU A 192 -10.61 9.38 -11.24
CA GLU A 192 -10.98 8.03 -11.65
C GLU A 192 -12.29 7.53 -11.01
N GLY A 193 -12.88 8.27 -10.07
CA GLY A 193 -14.19 7.99 -9.49
C GLY A 193 -14.19 7.67 -8.00
N ALA A 194 -13.11 7.94 -7.27
CA ALA A 194 -13.13 7.88 -5.81
C ALA A 194 -13.88 9.08 -5.22
N SER A 195 -14.81 8.81 -4.31
CA SER A 195 -15.60 9.83 -3.61
C SER A 195 -14.97 10.27 -2.30
N ILE A 196 -14.30 9.33 -1.63
CA ILE A 196 -13.63 9.53 -0.34
C ILE A 196 -12.14 9.29 -0.52
N ILE A 197 -11.31 10.16 0.06
CA ILE A 197 -9.85 10.03 0.05
C ILE A 197 -9.36 9.82 1.48
N HIS A 198 -8.85 8.62 1.78
CA HIS A 198 -8.29 8.24 3.06
C HIS A 198 -6.79 8.55 3.13
N LEU A 199 -6.40 9.45 4.04
CA LEU A 199 -5.07 10.06 4.06
C LEU A 199 -4.26 9.60 5.27
N HIS A 200 -2.99 9.32 4.99
CA HIS A 200 -1.92 9.19 5.98
C HIS A 200 -0.78 10.13 5.60
N THR A 201 0.08 10.44 6.57
CA THR A 201 1.37 11.11 6.35
C THR A 201 2.51 10.24 6.86
N ARG A 202 3.73 10.50 6.38
CA ARG A 202 4.93 9.70 6.68
C ARG A 202 6.02 10.57 7.27
N GLN A 203 6.64 10.10 8.35
CA GLN A 203 7.85 10.73 8.86
C GLN A 203 8.99 10.55 7.85
N ARG A 204 9.61 11.68 7.47
CA ARG A 204 10.79 11.73 6.59
C ARG A 204 12.05 12.28 7.27
N ALA A 205 11.95 12.75 8.51
CA ALA A 205 13.05 13.39 9.23
C ALA A 205 14.24 12.47 9.55
N ASP A 206 14.04 11.14 9.51
CA ASP A 206 15.09 10.14 9.70
C ASP A 206 15.78 9.74 8.38
N MET A 207 15.37 10.30 7.24
CA MET A 207 15.94 9.98 5.94
C MET A 207 17.35 10.56 5.80
N THR A 208 18.33 9.69 5.53
CA THR A 208 19.74 10.05 5.32
C THR A 208 20.17 9.65 3.92
N THR A 209 20.77 10.58 3.18
CA THR A 209 21.32 10.33 1.84
C THR A 209 22.81 10.09 1.93
N PHE A 210 23.27 8.96 1.38
CA PHE A 210 24.68 8.59 1.31
C PHE A 210 25.18 8.76 -0.12
N SER A 211 26.25 9.53 -0.29
CA SER A 211 27.03 9.53 -1.54
C SER A 211 27.88 8.26 -1.61
N LEU A 212 27.97 7.67 -2.80
CA LEU A 212 28.68 6.42 -3.03
C LEU A 212 29.93 6.68 -3.87
N PRO A 213 31.16 6.41 -3.38
CA PRO A 213 32.37 6.66 -4.17
C PRO A 213 32.48 5.86 -5.48
N TRP A 214 31.71 4.78 -5.58
CA TRP A 214 31.65 3.88 -6.74
C TRP A 214 30.35 4.02 -7.52
N SER A 215 29.53 5.05 -7.31
CA SER A 215 28.30 5.24 -8.10
C SER A 215 27.99 6.72 -8.31
N ASP A 216 27.53 7.05 -9.52
CA ASP A 216 27.00 8.38 -9.84
C ASP A 216 25.66 8.66 -9.12
N LEU A 217 25.03 7.63 -8.56
CA LEU A 217 23.77 7.74 -7.85
C LEU A 217 23.99 7.61 -6.34
N PRO A 218 23.37 8.50 -5.54
CA PRO A 218 23.32 8.31 -4.10
C PRO A 218 22.31 7.21 -3.72
N ILE A 219 22.31 6.85 -2.45
CA ILE A 219 21.26 6.02 -1.84
C ILE A 219 20.63 6.75 -0.67
N THR A 220 19.30 6.68 -0.56
CA THR A 220 18.56 7.28 0.54
C THR A 220 17.98 6.21 1.45
N LEU A 221 18.30 6.26 2.75
CA LEU A 221 17.83 5.31 3.74
C LEU A 221 16.94 6.00 4.77
N GLY A 222 15.83 5.38 5.15
CA GLY A 222 14.92 5.86 6.19
C GLY A 222 13.77 4.88 6.43
N CYS A 223 13.08 5.02 7.56
CA CYS A 223 12.02 4.11 7.95
C CYS A 223 10.70 4.40 7.20
N GLN A 224 10.47 5.66 6.83
CA GLN A 224 9.19 6.14 6.27
C GLN A 224 8.00 5.77 7.17
N THR A 225 8.20 5.91 8.48
CA THR A 225 7.23 5.48 9.50
C THR A 225 5.92 6.25 9.35
N ASN A 226 4.79 5.55 9.48
CA ASN A 226 3.48 6.18 9.62
C ASN A 226 3.49 7.15 10.80
N LYS A 227 3.17 8.41 10.55
CA LYS A 227 3.09 9.43 11.59
C LYS A 227 2.24 10.58 11.10
N ILE A 228 1.41 11.10 11.98
CA ILE A 228 0.70 12.36 11.75
C ILE A 228 1.75 13.48 11.77
N VAL A 229 2.13 13.93 10.58
CA VAL A 229 2.95 15.12 10.35
C VAL A 229 1.97 16.26 10.08
N VAL A 230 1.79 17.17 11.04
CA VAL A 230 0.77 18.22 10.96
C VAL A 230 1.10 19.18 9.82
N GLU A 231 2.37 19.50 9.63
CA GLU A 231 2.88 20.38 8.58
C GLU A 231 2.53 19.85 7.18
N ASP A 232 2.62 18.54 6.97
CA ASP A 232 2.20 17.93 5.70
C ASP A 232 0.69 18.14 5.47
N TYR A 233 -0.14 18.04 6.50
CA TYR A 233 -1.58 18.29 6.37
C TYR A 233 -1.92 19.76 6.11
N GLU A 234 -1.12 20.71 6.62
CA GLU A 234 -1.27 22.14 6.30
C GLU A 234 -1.09 22.44 4.81
N GLU A 235 -0.37 21.59 4.09
CA GLU A 235 -0.22 21.68 2.63
C GLU A 235 -1.29 20.84 1.90
N ILE A 236 -1.50 19.59 2.33
CA ILE A 236 -2.37 18.62 1.65
C ILE A 236 -3.84 19.04 1.67
N ILE A 237 -4.38 19.42 2.84
CA ILE A 237 -5.82 19.67 2.99
C ILE A 237 -6.26 20.89 2.17
N PRO A 238 -5.63 22.08 2.29
CA PRO A 238 -5.98 23.23 1.45
C PRO A 238 -5.87 22.93 -0.05
N ALA A 239 -4.80 22.25 -0.48
CA ALA A 239 -4.61 21.93 -1.89
C ALA A 239 -5.72 21.04 -2.44
N LEU A 240 -6.12 19.98 -1.72
CA LEU A 240 -7.21 19.10 -2.14
C LEU A 240 -8.57 19.80 -2.10
N ARG A 241 -8.79 20.71 -1.16
CA ARG A 241 -10.01 21.54 -1.11
C ARG A 241 -10.16 22.43 -2.34
N VAL A 242 -9.06 22.89 -2.92
CA VAL A 242 -9.07 23.69 -4.17
C VAL A 242 -9.18 22.79 -5.40
N LEU A 243 -8.38 21.71 -5.46
CA LEU A 243 -8.24 20.89 -6.67
C LEU A 243 -9.42 19.93 -6.90
N CYS A 244 -10.02 19.42 -5.82
CA CYS A 244 -11.16 18.51 -5.86
C CYS A 244 -12.14 18.86 -4.72
N PRO A 245 -12.83 20.02 -4.77
CA PRO A 245 -13.62 20.55 -3.66
C PRO A 245 -14.74 19.61 -3.21
N ALA A 246 -15.28 18.83 -4.15
CA ALA A 246 -16.32 17.83 -3.89
C ALA A 246 -15.79 16.52 -3.32
N ALA A 247 -14.49 16.27 -3.16
CA ALA A 247 -13.98 15.05 -2.54
C ALA A 247 -14.21 15.06 -1.02
N ILE A 248 -14.62 13.92 -0.44
CA ILE A 248 -14.71 13.76 1.03
C ILE A 248 -13.32 13.41 1.55
N LEU A 249 -12.78 14.21 2.48
CA LEU A 249 -11.47 13.94 3.06
C LEU A 249 -11.63 13.13 4.34
N ASN A 250 -11.00 11.96 4.37
CA ASN A 250 -10.91 11.08 5.53
C ASN A 250 -9.46 11.05 6.00
N VAL A 251 -9.18 11.50 7.22
CA VAL A 251 -7.82 11.53 7.75
C VAL A 251 -7.60 10.47 8.82
N SER A 252 -6.51 9.72 8.70
CA SER A 252 -6.17 8.68 9.68
C SER A 252 -5.79 9.30 11.02
N THR A 253 -6.28 8.70 12.11
CA THR A 253 -5.81 8.98 13.48
C THR A 253 -4.87 7.88 14.00
N SER A 254 -4.47 6.93 13.15
CA SER A 254 -3.69 5.76 13.54
C SER A 254 -2.26 6.12 13.97
N VAL A 255 -1.78 5.51 15.05
CA VAL A 255 -0.37 5.55 15.49
C VAL A 255 0.34 4.20 15.28
N ARG A 256 -0.18 3.36 14.37
CA ARG A 256 0.53 2.13 13.96
C ARG A 256 1.94 2.50 13.49
N GLY A 257 2.95 1.79 14.00
CA GLY A 257 4.35 2.07 13.69
C GLY A 257 5.07 2.92 14.74
N GLY A 258 4.34 3.45 15.73
CA GLY A 258 4.89 4.15 16.90
C GLY A 258 4.19 5.49 17.16
N GLY A 259 4.30 5.97 18.38
CA GLY A 259 3.66 7.21 18.83
C GLY A 259 2.94 7.00 20.17
N ASP A 260 2.50 8.11 20.75
CA ASP A 260 1.68 8.09 21.96
C ASP A 260 0.23 7.72 21.59
N ALA A 261 -0.24 6.57 22.09
CA ALA A 261 -1.57 6.04 21.79
C ALA A 261 -2.71 6.92 22.33
N ASP A 262 -2.47 7.62 23.45
CA ASP A 262 -3.42 8.57 24.04
C ASP A 262 -3.06 10.03 23.75
N GLY A 263 -1.97 10.24 22.99
CA GLY A 263 -1.38 11.56 22.78
C GLY A 263 -2.27 12.50 21.96
N PRO A 264 -2.20 13.82 22.24
CA PRO A 264 -3.00 14.83 21.55
C PRO A 264 -2.65 14.95 20.05
N THR A 265 -1.47 14.47 19.64
CA THR A 265 -1.06 14.46 18.23
C THR A 265 -2.04 13.70 17.33
N ARG A 266 -2.74 12.69 17.86
CA ARG A 266 -3.75 11.90 17.12
C ARG A 266 -4.96 12.71 16.64
N ARG A 267 -5.13 13.91 17.19
CA ARG A 267 -6.20 14.85 16.86
C ARG A 267 -5.69 16.25 16.49
N ALA A 268 -4.38 16.44 16.37
CA ALA A 268 -3.80 17.75 16.07
C ALA A 268 -4.08 18.23 14.64
N HIS A 269 -4.30 17.31 13.72
CA HIS A 269 -4.70 17.56 12.32
C HIS A 269 -6.23 17.58 12.12
N LEU A 270 -7.00 17.43 13.19
CA LEU A 270 -8.47 17.48 13.17
C LEU A 270 -8.95 18.91 13.49
N LYS A 271 -8.68 19.81 12.56
CA LYS A 271 -8.96 21.24 12.71
C LYS A 271 -9.31 21.87 11.36
N SER A 272 -9.78 23.11 11.39
CA SER A 272 -9.87 23.93 10.18
C SER A 272 -8.48 24.36 9.69
N TYR A 273 -8.34 24.53 8.38
CA TYR A 273 -7.09 24.83 7.68
C TYR A 273 -7.21 26.18 6.98
N GLY A 274 -6.83 27.26 7.67
CA GLY A 274 -7.02 28.61 7.17
C GLY A 274 -8.51 28.92 6.95
N GLU A 275 -8.89 29.25 5.72
CA GLU A 275 -10.29 29.47 5.33
C GLU A 275 -11.07 28.18 5.03
N PHE A 276 -10.38 27.04 4.96
CA PHE A 276 -11.00 25.75 4.68
C PHE A 276 -11.47 25.04 5.94
N ARG A 277 -12.66 24.44 5.87
CA ARG A 277 -13.18 23.60 6.95
C ARG A 277 -12.31 22.38 7.20
N ALA A 278 -12.46 21.80 8.39
CA ALA A 278 -11.84 20.52 8.75
C ALA A 278 -12.19 19.39 7.76
N PRO A 279 -11.40 18.30 7.72
CA PRO A 279 -11.76 17.09 6.99
C PRO A 279 -13.13 16.56 7.43
N GLU A 280 -13.91 16.00 6.49
CA GLU A 280 -15.25 15.49 6.81
C GLU A 280 -15.21 14.28 7.75
N ILE A 281 -14.19 13.43 7.59
CA ILE A 281 -14.08 12.14 8.27
C ILE A 281 -12.72 12.03 8.95
N CYS A 282 -12.69 11.35 10.10
CA CYS A 282 -11.45 10.78 10.63
C CYS A 282 -11.64 9.32 11.03
N THR A 283 -10.57 8.53 11.01
CA THR A 283 -10.66 7.14 11.47
C THR A 283 -10.73 7.03 12.99
N MET A 284 -11.43 6.01 13.48
CA MET A 284 -11.56 5.71 14.90
C MET A 284 -11.74 4.21 15.13
N SER A 285 -11.13 3.67 16.20
CA SER A 285 -11.30 2.27 16.59
C SER A 285 -11.62 2.20 18.08
N PRO A 286 -12.85 1.79 18.49
CA PRO A 286 -13.27 1.78 19.90
C PRO A 286 -12.61 0.68 20.77
N ALA A 287 -11.55 0.03 20.30
CA ALA A 287 -10.76 -0.94 21.06
C ALA A 287 -9.29 -0.98 20.62
N GLU A 288 -8.46 -1.81 21.26
CA GLU A 288 -7.09 -2.08 20.83
C GLU A 288 -7.08 -2.68 19.42
N VAL A 289 -6.17 -2.20 18.59
CA VAL A 289 -5.81 -2.80 17.30
C VAL A 289 -4.47 -3.50 17.49
N LEU A 290 -4.42 -4.81 17.32
CA LEU A 290 -3.23 -5.61 17.59
C LEU A 290 -2.99 -6.58 16.43
N PHE A 291 -2.05 -6.23 15.56
CA PHE A 291 -1.77 -7.01 14.36
C PHE A 291 -0.97 -8.27 14.70
N GLN A 292 -1.35 -9.44 14.15
CA GLN A 292 -0.53 -10.66 14.30
C GLN A 292 0.85 -10.53 13.64
N SER A 293 0.95 -9.69 12.60
CA SER A 293 2.23 -9.36 11.95
C SER A 293 3.16 -8.45 12.78
N GLY A 294 2.71 -8.04 13.96
CA GLY A 294 3.43 -7.17 14.88
C GLY A 294 3.02 -5.70 14.80
N GLY A 295 3.16 -5.02 15.94
CA GLY A 295 2.67 -3.66 16.12
C GLY A 295 1.17 -3.60 16.42
N GLY A 296 0.66 -2.38 16.55
CA GLY A 296 -0.69 -2.13 17.03
C GLY A 296 -0.73 -0.82 17.79
N TYR A 297 -1.90 -0.49 18.33
CA TYR A 297 -2.10 0.67 19.18
C TYR A 297 -3.35 0.50 20.04
N GLN A 298 -3.29 1.05 21.24
CA GLN A 298 -4.44 1.09 22.14
C GLN A 298 -5.31 2.31 21.81
N ASN A 299 -6.59 2.20 22.16
CA ASN A 299 -7.53 3.31 22.13
C ASN A 299 -8.26 3.28 23.47
N SER A 300 -7.76 4.03 24.45
CA SER A 300 -8.36 4.08 25.78
C SER A 300 -9.70 4.81 25.74
N ASP A 301 -10.58 4.53 26.71
CA ASP A 301 -11.88 5.23 26.80
C ASP A 301 -11.70 6.75 27.03
N HIS A 302 -10.64 7.15 27.72
CA HIS A 302 -10.25 8.54 27.88
C HIS A 302 -9.91 9.17 26.53
N PHE A 303 -9.00 8.55 25.77
CA PHE A 303 -8.65 9.01 24.42
C PHE A 303 -9.87 9.09 23.51
N LEU A 304 -10.72 8.07 23.48
CA LEU A 304 -11.91 8.05 22.64
C LEU A 304 -12.90 9.19 22.99
N THR A 305 -12.99 9.53 24.28
CA THR A 305 -13.81 10.65 24.75
C THR A 305 -13.26 11.99 24.25
N ASP A 306 -11.96 12.24 24.43
CA ASP A 306 -11.30 13.44 23.90
C ASP A 306 -11.39 13.52 22.37
N GLN A 307 -11.25 12.38 21.71
CA GLN A 307 -11.27 12.28 20.26
C GLN A 307 -12.65 12.63 19.70
N LEU A 308 -13.73 12.14 20.32
CA LEU A 308 -15.11 12.48 19.96
C LEU A 308 -15.42 13.95 20.24
N SER A 309 -14.97 14.51 21.37
CA SER A 309 -15.13 15.94 21.65
C SER A 309 -14.51 16.80 20.55
N SER A 310 -13.28 16.48 20.13
CA SER A 310 -12.61 17.15 19.02
C SER A 310 -13.37 16.98 17.68
N CYS A 311 -13.95 15.81 17.44
CA CYS A 311 -14.79 15.57 16.25
C CYS A 311 -16.02 16.48 16.24
N VAL A 312 -16.75 16.55 17.35
CA VAL A 312 -17.94 17.39 17.50
C VAL A 312 -17.59 18.87 17.36
N GLU A 313 -16.53 19.34 18.01
CA GLU A 313 -16.06 20.72 17.92
C GLU A 313 -15.73 21.15 16.49
N ASN A 314 -15.22 20.23 15.67
CA ASN A 314 -14.75 20.51 14.31
C ASN A 314 -15.69 19.99 13.22
N TRP A 315 -16.89 19.51 13.57
CA TRP A 315 -17.86 18.94 12.63
C TRP A 315 -17.30 17.79 11.78
N ILE A 316 -16.46 16.96 12.40
CA ILE A 316 -15.84 15.78 11.79
C ILE A 316 -16.63 14.55 12.23
N ARG A 317 -16.87 13.61 11.32
CA ARG A 317 -17.53 12.34 11.64
C ARG A 317 -16.54 11.19 11.77
N PRO A 318 -16.65 10.35 12.80
CA PRO A 318 -15.81 9.16 12.90
C PRO A 318 -16.24 8.09 11.89
N GLU A 319 -15.27 7.59 11.12
CA GLU A 319 -15.38 6.28 10.46
C GLU A 319 -14.79 5.22 11.39
N ILE A 320 -15.61 4.23 11.76
CA ILE A 320 -15.18 3.15 12.63
C ILE A 320 -14.40 2.12 11.81
N GLU A 321 -13.09 2.03 12.05
CA GLU A 321 -12.25 0.98 11.47
C GLU A 321 -12.41 -0.31 12.27
N VAL A 322 -13.26 -1.21 11.78
CA VAL A 322 -13.56 -2.51 12.38
C VAL A 322 -12.43 -3.47 12.00
N PHE A 323 -11.35 -3.46 12.79
CA PHE A 323 -10.23 -4.39 12.61
C PHE A 323 -10.55 -5.81 13.11
N ASN A 324 -11.31 -5.91 14.20
CA ASN A 324 -11.50 -7.16 14.93
C ASN A 324 -12.90 -7.25 15.55
N HIS A 325 -13.28 -8.43 16.04
CA HIS A 325 -14.57 -8.66 16.68
C HIS A 325 -14.73 -7.83 17.96
N THR A 326 -13.67 -7.57 18.73
CA THR A 326 -13.74 -6.70 19.91
C THR A 326 -14.20 -5.28 19.56
N ILE A 327 -13.73 -4.71 18.44
CA ILE A 327 -14.18 -3.41 17.94
C ILE A 327 -15.64 -3.48 17.51
N LEU A 328 -16.04 -4.53 16.79
CA LEU A 328 -17.43 -4.72 16.37
C LEU A 328 -18.38 -4.75 17.58
N ASP A 329 -18.09 -5.60 18.57
CA ASP A 329 -18.90 -5.77 19.78
C ASP A 329 -19.05 -4.46 20.54
N LYS A 330 -17.96 -3.69 20.68
CA LYS A 330 -18.02 -2.38 21.33
C LYS A 330 -18.82 -1.37 20.51
N THR A 331 -18.65 -1.36 19.19
CA THR A 331 -19.35 -0.44 18.27
C THR A 331 -20.86 -0.65 18.32
N LEU A 332 -21.31 -1.91 18.31
CA LEU A 332 -22.72 -2.27 18.36
C LEU A 332 -23.30 -2.26 19.79
N GLY A 333 -22.44 -2.30 20.80
CA GLY A 333 -22.79 -2.24 22.22
C GLY A 333 -22.50 -0.87 22.84
N VAL A 334 -21.52 -0.81 23.73
CA VAL A 334 -21.28 0.33 24.64
C VAL A 334 -20.91 1.64 23.94
N PHE A 335 -20.37 1.59 22.72
CA PHE A 335 -19.96 2.76 21.96
C PHE A 335 -21.06 3.29 21.03
N LYS A 336 -22.14 2.52 20.81
CA LYS A 336 -23.19 2.82 19.84
C LYS A 336 -23.81 4.20 20.02
N GLU A 337 -24.23 4.54 21.24
CA GLU A 337 -24.86 5.84 21.53
C GLU A 337 -23.90 7.01 21.30
N ARG A 338 -22.60 6.83 21.62
CA ARG A 338 -21.58 7.85 21.38
C ARG A 338 -21.35 8.07 19.89
N LEU A 339 -21.35 6.98 19.10
CA LEU A 339 -21.22 7.04 17.65
C LEU A 339 -22.42 7.73 17.00
N LEU A 340 -23.64 7.40 17.41
CA LEU A 340 -24.86 8.05 16.91
C LEU A 340 -24.90 9.55 17.25
N ALA A 341 -24.44 9.92 18.44
CA ALA A 341 -24.31 11.32 18.84
C ALA A 341 -23.25 12.10 18.04
N ALA A 342 -22.26 11.41 17.47
CA ALA A 342 -21.21 12.02 16.65
C ALA A 342 -21.65 12.28 15.19
N GLY A 343 -22.83 11.80 14.79
CA GLY A 343 -23.42 12.07 13.48
C GLY A 343 -24.01 10.82 12.83
N THR A 344 -25.04 11.03 12.02
CA THR A 344 -25.74 9.97 11.28
C THR A 344 -25.72 10.26 9.78
N PRO A 345 -25.60 9.23 8.91
CA PRO A 345 -25.48 7.81 9.25
C PRO A 345 -24.11 7.43 9.84
N PRO A 346 -24.01 6.46 10.77
CA PRO A 346 -22.72 5.91 11.20
C PRO A 346 -21.93 5.36 10.00
N ILE A 347 -20.60 5.51 10.01
CA ILE A 347 -19.74 5.03 8.91
C ILE A 347 -18.81 3.96 9.45
N LEU A 348 -18.84 2.77 8.86
CA LEU A 348 -18.05 1.62 9.28
C LEU A 348 -17.18 1.14 8.10
N MET A 349 -15.91 0.89 8.39
CA MET A 349 -14.95 0.26 7.48
C MET A 349 -14.59 -1.13 7.99
N LEU A 350 -15.02 -2.18 7.31
CA LEU A 350 -14.62 -3.55 7.59
C LEU A 350 -13.19 -3.77 7.08
N VAL A 351 -12.25 -3.93 8.00
CA VAL A 351 -10.84 -4.23 7.69
C VAL A 351 -10.65 -5.74 7.54
N ALA A 352 -11.30 -6.31 6.52
CA ALA A 352 -11.35 -7.74 6.32
C ALA A 352 -10.03 -8.31 5.77
N GLY A 353 -9.71 -9.56 6.11
CA GLY A 353 -8.50 -10.25 5.63
C GLY A 353 -7.19 -9.80 6.30
N ILE A 354 -7.24 -8.99 7.37
CA ILE A 354 -6.07 -8.63 8.16
C ILE A 354 -6.09 -9.37 9.50
N ASP A 355 -5.07 -10.19 9.75
CA ASP A 355 -4.96 -10.99 10.97
C ASP A 355 -4.79 -10.10 12.21
N GLN A 356 -5.69 -10.24 13.18
CA GLN A 356 -5.71 -9.53 14.46
C GLN A 356 -5.62 -10.47 15.66
N HIS A 357 -5.09 -9.94 16.75
CA HIS A 357 -5.14 -10.55 18.07
C HIS A 357 -6.08 -9.79 19.00
N ARG A 358 -6.58 -10.50 20.00
CA ARG A 358 -7.01 -9.91 21.27
C ARG A 358 -6.19 -10.48 22.42
N ARG A 359 -6.10 -9.72 23.51
CA ARG A 359 -5.46 -10.16 24.75
C ARG A 359 -6.48 -10.84 25.65
N ASN A 360 -6.19 -12.07 26.05
CA ASN A 360 -6.93 -12.78 27.10
C ASN A 360 -5.95 -13.11 28.24
N GLY A 361 -5.85 -12.20 29.22
CA GLY A 361 -4.81 -12.25 30.24
C GLY A 361 -3.41 -12.18 29.60
N ASN A 362 -2.63 -13.27 29.74
CA ASN A 362 -1.30 -13.39 29.15
C ASN A 362 -1.30 -14.06 27.77
N ALA A 363 -2.44 -14.60 27.31
CA ALA A 363 -2.56 -15.25 26.01
C ALA A 363 -3.00 -14.27 24.92
N LEU A 364 -2.60 -14.56 23.68
CA LEU A 364 -3.10 -13.91 22.48
C LEU A 364 -4.01 -14.89 21.75
N GLU A 365 -5.23 -14.45 21.45
CA GLU A 365 -6.23 -15.22 20.70
C GLU A 365 -6.48 -14.56 19.35
N ASP A 366 -6.99 -15.33 18.39
CA ASP A 366 -7.46 -14.78 17.11
C ASP A 366 -8.75 -13.96 17.36
N ASP A 367 -8.78 -12.74 16.83
CA ASP A 367 -9.93 -11.84 16.90
C ASP A 367 -10.27 -11.25 15.52
N SER A 368 -9.71 -11.84 14.46
CA SER A 368 -9.83 -11.39 13.07
C SER A 368 -11.27 -11.52 12.56
N LEU A 369 -11.72 -10.59 11.69
CA LEU A 369 -13.04 -10.69 11.05
C LEU A 369 -13.17 -11.91 10.12
N ILE A 370 -12.05 -12.33 9.53
CA ILE A 370 -11.93 -13.63 8.86
C ILE A 370 -10.93 -14.42 9.70
N PRO A 371 -11.30 -15.57 10.29
CA PRO A 371 -10.39 -16.39 11.07
C PRO A 371 -9.10 -16.70 10.31
N VAL A 372 -7.96 -16.72 11.01
CA VAL A 372 -6.63 -16.83 10.39
C VAL A 372 -6.49 -18.05 9.48
N GLU A 373 -7.00 -19.19 9.92
CA GLU A 373 -6.92 -20.44 9.15
C GLU A 373 -7.75 -20.36 7.87
N GLU A 374 -8.96 -19.79 7.93
CA GLU A 374 -9.79 -19.54 6.76
C GLU A 374 -9.14 -18.52 5.82
N ARG A 375 -8.55 -17.44 6.35
CA ARG A 375 -7.84 -16.46 5.54
C ARG A 375 -6.63 -17.08 4.83
N LYS A 376 -5.86 -17.95 5.49
CA LYS A 376 -4.75 -18.68 4.85
C LYS A 376 -5.24 -19.55 3.71
N GLU A 377 -6.35 -20.27 3.91
CA GLU A 377 -6.95 -21.11 2.86
C GLU A 377 -7.46 -20.26 1.68
N ILE A 378 -8.16 -19.15 1.95
CA ILE A 378 -8.58 -18.20 0.90
C ILE A 378 -7.37 -17.72 0.09
N PHE A 379 -6.26 -17.37 0.75
CA PHE A 379 -5.03 -16.97 0.05
C PHE A 379 -4.42 -18.11 -0.79
N SER A 380 -4.52 -19.36 -0.34
CA SER A 380 -4.06 -20.52 -1.11
C SER A 380 -4.92 -20.70 -2.37
N LEU A 381 -6.25 -20.70 -2.20
CA LEU A 381 -7.21 -20.82 -3.31
C LEU A 381 -7.00 -19.73 -4.36
N LEU A 382 -6.77 -18.48 -3.95
CA LEU A 382 -6.46 -17.38 -4.88
C LEU A 382 -5.12 -17.55 -5.62
N GLN A 383 -4.14 -18.22 -5.01
CA GLN A 383 -2.88 -18.55 -5.69
C GLN A 383 -3.05 -19.67 -6.72
N ASP A 384 -4.00 -20.58 -6.45
CA ASP A 384 -4.37 -21.70 -7.33
C ASP A 384 -5.47 -21.32 -8.35
N GLU A 385 -5.82 -20.03 -8.44
CA GLU A 385 -6.82 -19.46 -9.36
C GLU A 385 -8.25 -20.04 -9.13
N GLU A 386 -8.56 -20.44 -7.88
CA GLU A 386 -9.87 -20.94 -7.44
C GLU A 386 -10.75 -19.83 -6.83
N ASP A 387 -10.92 -18.73 -7.57
CA ASP A 387 -11.56 -17.49 -7.11
C ASP A 387 -12.99 -17.68 -6.56
N GLU A 388 -13.78 -18.59 -7.12
CA GLU A 388 -15.15 -18.86 -6.65
C GLU A 388 -15.17 -19.48 -5.25
N ARG A 389 -14.32 -20.46 -4.99
CA ARG A 389 -14.23 -21.10 -3.67
C ARG A 389 -13.70 -20.12 -2.62
N ALA A 390 -12.70 -19.32 -3.01
CA ALA A 390 -12.19 -18.24 -2.17
C ALA A 390 -13.29 -17.22 -1.83
N LEU A 391 -14.13 -16.86 -2.82
CA LEU A 391 -15.27 -15.95 -2.62
C LEU A 391 -16.31 -16.54 -1.67
N GLU A 392 -16.68 -17.80 -1.84
CA GLU A 392 -17.65 -18.49 -0.99
C GLU A 392 -17.18 -18.53 0.48
N MET A 393 -15.91 -18.86 0.70
CA MET A 393 -15.31 -18.87 2.04
C MET A 393 -15.27 -17.47 2.67
N ALA A 394 -14.81 -16.46 1.92
CA ALA A 394 -14.78 -15.09 2.42
C ALA A 394 -16.20 -14.57 2.74
N MET A 395 -17.18 -14.90 1.90
CA MET A 395 -18.59 -14.56 2.14
C MET A 395 -19.14 -15.25 3.38
N ALA A 396 -18.81 -16.53 3.60
CA ALA A 396 -19.26 -17.28 4.78
C ALA A 396 -18.77 -16.66 6.09
N ALA A 397 -17.52 -16.18 6.11
CA ALA A 397 -16.95 -15.49 7.28
C ALA A 397 -17.56 -14.11 7.51
N LEU A 398 -17.75 -13.32 6.45
CA LEU A 398 -18.08 -11.89 6.56
C LEU A 398 -19.59 -11.59 6.58
N LYS A 399 -20.43 -12.42 5.96
CA LYS A 399 -21.87 -12.19 5.88
C LYS A 399 -22.55 -12.08 7.25
N PRO A 400 -22.25 -12.93 8.25
CA PRO A 400 -22.83 -12.80 9.58
C PRO A 400 -22.52 -11.45 10.25
N ILE A 401 -21.30 -10.92 10.04
CA ILE A 401 -20.87 -9.62 10.57
C ILE A 401 -21.69 -8.48 9.94
N VAL A 402 -21.84 -8.51 8.61
CA VAL A 402 -22.66 -7.51 7.90
C VAL A 402 -24.12 -7.57 8.35
N ASP A 403 -24.68 -8.76 8.48
CA ASP A 403 -26.07 -8.94 8.94
C ASP A 403 -26.29 -8.43 10.36
N GLU A 404 -25.35 -8.70 11.26
CA GLU A 404 -25.40 -8.19 12.63
C GLU A 404 -25.35 -6.65 12.67
N ILE A 405 -24.50 -6.02 11.86
CA ILE A 405 -24.46 -4.55 11.75
C ILE A 405 -25.78 -4.01 11.22
N ARG A 406 -26.35 -4.61 10.17
CA ARG A 406 -27.63 -4.17 9.61
C ARG A 406 -28.80 -4.35 10.59
N GLU A 407 -28.77 -5.40 11.42
CA GLU A 407 -29.77 -5.63 12.46
C GLU A 407 -29.63 -4.60 13.60
N LYS A 408 -28.42 -4.41 14.12
CA LYS A 408 -28.18 -3.61 15.33
C LYS A 408 -27.97 -2.12 15.06
N LEU A 409 -27.58 -1.74 13.84
CA LEU A 409 -27.26 -0.38 13.42
C LEU A 409 -27.73 -0.14 11.96
N PRO A 410 -29.04 -0.16 11.69
CA PRO A 410 -29.59 -0.21 10.33
C PRO A 410 -29.23 0.99 9.46
N GLU A 411 -29.03 2.17 10.06
CA GLU A 411 -28.65 3.39 9.35
C GLU A 411 -27.17 3.43 8.94
N ALA A 412 -26.34 2.50 9.44
CA ALA A 412 -24.91 2.50 9.15
C ALA A 412 -24.61 2.37 7.66
N LYS A 413 -23.59 3.09 7.19
CA LYS A 413 -22.95 2.86 5.91
C LYS A 413 -21.76 1.94 6.09
N ILE A 414 -21.79 0.79 5.42
CA ILE A 414 -20.78 -0.26 5.57
C ILE A 414 -19.91 -0.28 4.31
N SER A 415 -18.62 0.01 4.51
CA SER A 415 -17.58 -0.19 3.50
C SER A 415 -16.68 -1.36 3.88
N MET A 416 -15.94 -1.88 2.90
CA MET A 416 -14.96 -2.93 3.11
C MET A 416 -13.67 -2.65 2.33
N LEU A 417 -12.54 -2.99 2.93
CA LEU A 417 -11.28 -3.19 2.24
C LEU A 417 -10.86 -4.66 2.33
N LEU A 418 -9.98 -5.08 1.43
CA LEU A 418 -9.30 -6.37 1.46
C LEU A 418 -7.83 -6.16 1.12
N PRO A 419 -6.90 -6.99 1.62
CA PRO A 419 -5.49 -6.82 1.32
C PRO A 419 -5.05 -7.53 0.04
N GLY A 420 -4.29 -6.82 -0.80
CA GLY A 420 -3.46 -7.39 -1.86
C GLY A 420 -4.20 -8.36 -2.78
N LEU A 421 -3.85 -9.65 -2.71
CA LEU A 421 -4.43 -10.69 -3.59
C LEU A 421 -5.96 -10.80 -3.43
N MET A 422 -6.50 -10.48 -2.27
CA MET A 422 -7.94 -10.54 -2.02
C MET A 422 -8.73 -9.41 -2.71
N HIS A 423 -8.06 -8.43 -3.33
CA HIS A 423 -8.75 -7.35 -4.08
C HIS A 423 -9.71 -7.89 -5.15
N CYS A 424 -9.37 -9.02 -5.79
CA CYS A 424 -10.22 -9.66 -6.80
C CYS A 424 -11.59 -10.13 -6.28
N LEU A 425 -11.75 -10.24 -4.96
CA LEU A 425 -13.03 -10.62 -4.34
C LEU A 425 -13.90 -9.40 -4.01
N LEU A 426 -13.33 -8.19 -3.99
CA LEU A 426 -13.92 -7.03 -3.34
C LEU A 426 -15.25 -6.60 -3.95
N ALA A 427 -15.32 -6.41 -5.27
CA ALA A 427 -16.54 -5.97 -5.94
C ALA A 427 -17.67 -7.00 -5.82
N ARG A 428 -17.33 -8.29 -5.91
CA ARG A 428 -18.28 -9.41 -5.83
C ARG A 428 -18.81 -9.60 -4.41
N LEU A 429 -17.97 -9.44 -3.40
CA LEU A 429 -18.37 -9.41 -1.98
C LEU A 429 -19.28 -8.21 -1.70
N ALA A 430 -18.93 -7.03 -2.22
CA ALA A 430 -19.76 -5.84 -2.08
C ALA A 430 -21.16 -6.03 -2.66
N PHE A 431 -21.26 -6.64 -3.85
CA PHE A 431 -22.53 -7.02 -4.47
C PHE A 431 -23.32 -8.02 -3.62
N LYS A 432 -22.71 -9.16 -3.27
CA LYS A 432 -23.38 -10.26 -2.56
C LYS A 432 -23.85 -9.87 -1.15
N MET A 433 -23.16 -8.92 -0.50
CA MET A 433 -23.47 -8.48 0.87
C MET A 433 -24.19 -7.13 0.92
N SER A 434 -24.52 -6.52 -0.22
CA SER A 434 -25.18 -5.20 -0.28
C SER A 434 -24.45 -4.14 0.56
N LEU A 435 -23.14 -4.01 0.34
CA LEU A 435 -22.33 -2.96 0.97
C LEU A 435 -22.65 -1.59 0.36
N ASP A 436 -22.46 -0.52 1.13
CA ASP A 436 -22.65 0.86 0.67
C ASP A 436 -21.40 1.42 -0.01
N GLY A 437 -20.22 0.91 0.35
CA GLY A 437 -18.95 1.35 -0.20
C GLY A 437 -17.88 0.27 -0.26
N VAL A 438 -16.80 0.57 -0.96
CA VAL A 438 -15.58 -0.24 -1.01
C VAL A 438 -14.36 0.66 -0.94
N ARG A 439 -13.28 0.14 -0.36
CA ARG A 439 -12.00 0.84 -0.28
C ARG A 439 -10.91 0.10 -1.03
N ILE A 440 -10.10 0.86 -1.77
CA ILE A 440 -8.92 0.34 -2.46
C ILE A 440 -7.80 1.39 -2.48
N GLY A 441 -6.55 0.95 -2.52
CA GLY A 441 -5.40 1.84 -2.68
C GLY A 441 -4.09 1.16 -2.34
N LEU A 442 -2.99 1.89 -2.52
CA LEU A 442 -1.64 1.43 -2.20
C LEU A 442 -1.45 1.03 -0.73
N GLU A 443 -2.28 1.55 0.16
CA GLU A 443 -2.34 1.10 1.55
C GLU A 443 -2.68 -0.38 1.69
N ASP A 444 -3.65 -0.85 0.89
CA ASP A 444 -4.28 -2.16 1.03
C ASP A 444 -3.62 -3.19 0.08
N GLY A 445 -3.15 -2.74 -1.08
CA GLY A 445 -2.43 -3.58 -2.04
C GLY A 445 -1.62 -2.77 -3.04
N LEU A 446 -0.50 -3.32 -3.51
CA LEU A 446 0.48 -2.59 -4.34
C LEU A 446 0.41 -2.91 -5.83
N SER A 447 -0.56 -3.73 -6.24
CA SER A 447 -0.63 -4.32 -7.57
C SER A 447 -1.91 -3.93 -8.29
N VAL A 448 -1.87 -3.98 -9.62
CA VAL A 448 -3.01 -3.85 -10.52
C VAL A 448 -2.98 -4.98 -11.54
N TYR A 449 -4.16 -5.45 -11.91
CA TYR A 449 -4.32 -6.32 -13.09
C TYR A 449 -4.13 -5.48 -14.35
N ASP A 450 -3.35 -6.02 -15.27
CA ASP A 450 -3.03 -5.38 -16.53
C ASP A 450 -2.72 -6.47 -17.57
N SER A 451 -3.63 -6.69 -18.51
CA SER A 451 -3.49 -7.75 -19.52
C SER A 451 -2.41 -7.44 -20.57
N SER A 452 -1.87 -6.22 -20.59
CA SER A 452 -0.78 -5.83 -21.49
C SER A 452 0.61 -6.25 -20.99
N VAL A 453 0.73 -6.71 -19.73
CA VAL A 453 2.00 -7.18 -19.17
C VAL A 453 2.07 -8.71 -19.07
N PRO A 454 3.29 -9.29 -19.15
CA PRO A 454 3.48 -10.71 -18.89
C PRO A 454 2.93 -11.10 -17.51
N GLY A 455 2.15 -12.18 -17.48
CA GLY A 455 1.51 -12.65 -16.24
C GLY A 455 0.29 -11.84 -15.78
N GLY A 456 -0.11 -10.79 -16.51
CA GLY A 456 -1.37 -10.08 -16.28
C GLY A 456 -1.43 -9.21 -15.03
N ILE A 457 -0.31 -9.00 -14.34
CA ILE A 457 -0.24 -8.25 -13.07
C ILE A 457 1.08 -7.51 -12.93
N ARG A 458 1.03 -6.28 -12.40
CA ARG A 458 2.21 -5.46 -12.09
C ARG A 458 2.00 -4.58 -10.88
N LYS A 459 3.06 -3.89 -10.42
CA LYS A 459 2.89 -2.75 -9.51
C LYS A 459 2.11 -1.63 -10.21
N GLY A 460 1.22 -1.00 -9.46
CA GLY A 460 0.36 0.08 -9.96
C GLY A 460 0.20 1.20 -8.95
N ARG A 461 -0.67 2.15 -9.31
CA ARG A 461 -1.06 3.34 -8.53
C ARG A 461 -2.47 3.17 -7.94
N THR A 462 -2.81 3.99 -6.95
CA THR A 462 -4.17 4.01 -6.40
C THR A 462 -5.19 4.44 -7.46
N CYS A 463 -4.87 5.42 -8.30
CA CYS A 463 -5.80 5.82 -9.36
C CYS A 463 -6.11 4.69 -10.36
N GLU A 464 -5.11 3.88 -10.72
CA GLU A 464 -5.30 2.71 -11.58
C GLU A 464 -6.18 1.64 -10.89
N GLN A 465 -5.98 1.43 -9.58
CA GLN A 465 -6.82 0.53 -8.80
C GLN A 465 -8.27 1.00 -8.72
N VAL A 466 -8.49 2.30 -8.50
CA VAL A 466 -9.83 2.91 -8.49
C VAL A 466 -10.51 2.73 -9.84
N ARG A 467 -9.80 2.99 -10.95
CA ARG A 467 -10.34 2.79 -12.30
C ARG A 467 -10.78 1.34 -12.51
N ASN A 468 -9.89 0.38 -12.23
CA ASN A 468 -10.19 -1.04 -12.41
C ASN A 468 -11.39 -1.48 -11.56
N LEU A 469 -11.43 -1.07 -10.28
CA LEU A 469 -12.53 -1.39 -9.37
C LEU A 469 -13.85 -0.76 -9.81
N ARG A 470 -13.82 0.50 -10.28
CA ARG A 470 -15.01 1.18 -10.82
C ARG A 470 -15.59 0.42 -12.01
N GLU A 471 -14.74 0.03 -12.96
CA GLU A 471 -15.15 -0.72 -14.14
C GLU A 471 -15.74 -2.09 -13.75
N GLU A 472 -15.14 -2.79 -12.79
CA GLU A 472 -15.65 -4.06 -12.27
C GLU A 472 -17.03 -3.89 -11.60
N LEU A 473 -17.19 -2.88 -10.73
CA LEU A 473 -18.47 -2.58 -10.08
C LEU A 473 -19.56 -2.21 -11.08
N GLN A 474 -19.24 -1.40 -12.09
CA GLN A 474 -20.17 -1.05 -13.17
C GLN A 474 -20.55 -2.29 -13.99
N GLY A 475 -19.60 -3.19 -14.25
CA GLY A 475 -19.85 -4.49 -14.89
C GLY A 475 -20.81 -5.38 -14.09
N LEU A 476 -20.81 -5.28 -12.76
CA LEU A 476 -21.78 -5.94 -11.86
C LEU A 476 -23.13 -5.20 -11.74
N GLY A 477 -23.29 -4.06 -12.42
CA GLY A 477 -24.54 -3.29 -12.47
C GLY A 477 -24.71 -2.23 -11.38
N PHE A 478 -23.64 -1.89 -10.66
CA PHE A 478 -23.65 -0.76 -9.72
C PHE A 478 -23.65 0.59 -10.45
N LYS A 479 -24.31 1.57 -9.82
CA LYS A 479 -24.00 2.99 -10.03
C LYS A 479 -22.91 3.38 -9.03
N VAL A 480 -21.70 3.62 -9.51
CA VAL A 480 -20.63 4.20 -8.69
C VAL A 480 -20.95 5.68 -8.48
N LEU A 481 -21.16 6.05 -7.22
CA LEU A 481 -21.55 7.40 -6.81
C LEU A 481 -20.40 8.37 -7.02
N THR A 482 -20.73 9.57 -7.48
CA THR A 482 -19.80 10.71 -7.44
C THR A 482 -19.61 11.20 -6.01
N ALA A 483 -18.63 12.07 -5.80
CA ALA A 483 -18.35 12.60 -4.48
C ALA A 483 -19.47 13.54 -3.96
N GLU A 484 -20.21 14.21 -4.85
CA GLU A 484 -21.41 15.00 -4.51
C GLU A 484 -22.56 14.09 -4.08
N GLU A 485 -22.86 13.05 -4.87
CA GLU A 485 -23.92 12.09 -4.50
C GLU A 485 -23.56 11.31 -3.21
N THR A 486 -22.27 11.05 -2.99
CA THR A 486 -21.80 10.42 -1.76
C THR A 486 -22.00 11.36 -0.56
N ARG A 487 -21.82 12.68 -0.72
CA ARG A 487 -22.15 13.65 0.32
C ARG A 487 -23.64 13.64 0.66
N ASP A 488 -24.52 13.51 -0.33
CA ASP A 488 -25.96 13.41 -0.09
C ASP A 488 -26.31 12.14 0.71
N VAL A 489 -25.74 10.99 0.32
CA VAL A 489 -25.96 9.71 1.01
C VAL A 489 -25.37 9.70 2.42
N LEU A 490 -24.29 10.43 2.64
CA LEU A 490 -23.64 10.56 3.94
C LEU A 490 -24.12 11.77 4.74
N ASP A 491 -25.02 12.61 4.27
CA ASP A 491 -25.41 13.87 4.92
C ASP A 491 -24.19 14.75 5.30
N MET A 492 -23.36 15.05 4.29
CA MET A 492 -22.13 15.85 4.41
C MET A 492 -22.09 16.99 3.38
N PRO A 493 -23.02 17.97 3.43
CA PRO A 493 -23.15 18.99 2.39
C PRO A 493 -21.86 19.79 2.19
N MET A 494 -21.69 20.36 1.00
CA MET A 494 -20.58 21.25 0.69
C MET A 494 -20.69 22.53 1.53
N SER A 495 -19.55 23.14 1.88
CA SER A 495 -19.53 24.40 2.65
C SER A 495 -20.29 25.53 1.95
N THR A 496 -20.31 25.57 0.62
CA THR A 496 -21.09 26.53 -0.17
C THR A 496 -22.60 26.32 -0.10
N GLN A 497 -23.07 25.11 0.24
CA GLN A 497 -24.49 24.76 0.32
C GLN A 497 -25.11 24.99 1.71
N MET A 498 -24.30 25.19 2.76
CA MET A 498 -24.81 25.49 4.11
C MET A 498 -25.10 26.99 4.35
N LEU A 499 -24.77 27.85 3.39
CA LEU A 499 -25.00 29.30 3.43
C LEU A 499 -26.25 29.74 2.64
N SER A 500 -26.97 28.78 2.04
CA SER A 500 -28.27 28.95 1.37
C SER A 500 -29.36 28.27 2.20
#